data_AF-A0A3A1NJG9-F1
#
_entry.id   AF-A0A3A1NJG9-F1
#
_cell.length_a   1.000
_cell.length_b   1.000
_cell.length_c   1.000
_cell.angle_alpha   90.00
_cell.angle_beta   90.00
_cell.angle_gamma   90.00
#
_symmetry.space_group_name_H-M   'P 1'
#
loop_
_entity.id
_entity.type
_entity.pdbx_description
1 polymer ?
#
loop_
_entity_poly.entity_id
_entity_poly.type
_entity_poly.pdbx_seq_one_letter_code
_entity_poly.pdbx_strand_id
1 'polypeptide(L)'
;MGFHIINIENGRLKHDFVVSFEELSYIDFITEDSVIYQGEEHWKPFKISESEKYCHFAKGWYRAGIRAQELFKEQAMAFGLILEELNQDQKSFKLYTSNAKKVSIKRGDFLVRNYANIEIDVKCRGFRKYNGETCFDFKCEDTDKHFNMQTFTKTPILIAVYENVNSKPRDTDVYFFSINDLKNSQLETHHRSDVGECYRIPLSFTTKGFGFIEETFAKHTGVKEKSYTLAEKRINHPNAYLKWTEQDDEKLEILYCEGKTIRELSEHFGRNNGAIRSRIDKLELKEKYDG
;
A
#
# COMPACT_ATOMS: atom_id res chain seq x y z
N MET A 1 16.06 -29.95 4.97
CA MET A 1 16.89 -28.74 5.11
C MET A 1 18.25 -29.07 4.54
N GLY A 2 18.78 -28.23 3.65
CA GLY A 2 20.10 -28.38 3.03
C GLY A 2 20.75 -27.01 2.86
N PHE A 3 21.82 -26.93 2.07
CA PHE A 3 22.59 -25.73 1.81
C PHE A 3 22.28 -25.20 0.41
N HIS A 4 21.87 -23.94 0.32
CA HIS A 4 21.85 -23.19 -0.94
C HIS A 4 23.19 -22.48 -1.11
N ILE A 5 23.77 -22.61 -2.30
CA ILE A 5 25.04 -21.97 -2.67
C ILE A 5 24.75 -20.98 -3.78
N ILE A 6 25.12 -19.71 -3.57
CA ILE A 6 24.88 -18.62 -4.50
C ILE A 6 26.20 -17.98 -4.88
N ASN A 7 26.40 -17.79 -6.18
CA ASN A 7 27.46 -16.94 -6.72
C ASN A 7 26.93 -16.06 -7.86
N ILE A 8 27.63 -14.97 -8.17
CA ILE A 8 27.33 -14.10 -9.31
C ILE A 8 28.54 -14.09 -10.26
N GLU A 9 28.40 -14.79 -11.38
CA GLU A 9 29.42 -14.84 -12.43
C GLU A 9 28.91 -14.08 -13.65
N ASN A 10 29.66 -13.05 -14.10
CA ASN A 10 29.29 -12.24 -15.27
C ASN A 10 27.85 -11.67 -15.21
N GLY A 11 27.40 -11.31 -14.01
CA GLY A 11 26.04 -10.81 -13.78
C GLY A 11 24.94 -11.87 -13.91
N ARG A 12 25.27 -13.16 -14.00
CA ARG A 12 24.32 -14.29 -13.93
C ARG A 12 24.34 -14.90 -12.53
N LEU A 13 23.14 -15.18 -12.01
CA LEU A 13 23.00 -15.86 -10.74
C LEU A 13 23.31 -17.34 -10.98
N LYS A 14 24.31 -17.84 -10.28
CA LYS A 14 24.62 -19.26 -10.21
C LYS A 14 24.13 -19.77 -8.87
N HIS A 15 23.33 -20.82 -8.91
CA HIS A 15 22.69 -21.39 -7.73
C HIS A 15 22.76 -22.91 -7.81
N ASP A 16 23.06 -23.55 -6.68
CA ASP A 16 22.90 -24.98 -6.48
C ASP A 16 22.39 -25.27 -5.06
N PHE A 17 21.91 -26.48 -4.83
CA PHE A 17 21.42 -26.96 -3.55
C PHE A 17 21.99 -28.34 -3.23
N VAL A 18 22.54 -28.50 -2.04
CA VAL A 18 23.06 -29.79 -1.54
C VAL A 18 22.48 -30.11 -0.18
N VAL A 19 22.39 -31.39 0.18
CA VAL A 19 21.72 -31.82 1.41
C VAL A 19 22.69 -31.88 2.59
N SER A 20 23.96 -32.21 2.34
CA SER A 20 24.98 -32.44 3.37
C SER A 20 26.14 -31.45 3.29
N PHE A 21 26.92 -31.37 4.37
CA PHE A 21 28.11 -30.51 4.42
C PHE A 21 29.22 -31.05 3.51
N GLU A 22 29.35 -32.37 3.44
CA GLU A 22 30.31 -33.08 2.61
C GLU A 22 30.06 -32.80 1.11
N GLU A 23 28.79 -32.69 0.71
CA GLU A 23 28.40 -32.39 -0.67
C GLU A 23 28.88 -31.02 -1.15
N LEU A 24 29.13 -30.06 -0.25
CA LEU A 24 29.68 -28.75 -0.61
C LEU A 24 31.04 -28.87 -1.29
N SER A 25 31.82 -29.90 -0.97
CA SER A 25 33.14 -30.13 -1.55
C SER A 25 33.10 -30.42 -3.06
N TYR A 26 31.93 -30.77 -3.60
CA TYR A 26 31.73 -31.06 -5.02
C TYR A 26 31.21 -29.85 -5.81
N ILE A 27 30.99 -28.70 -5.18
CA ILE A 27 30.51 -27.49 -5.85
C ILE A 27 31.69 -26.66 -6.34
N ASP A 28 32.04 -26.80 -7.62
CA ASP A 28 33.23 -26.20 -8.23
C ASP A 28 33.21 -24.66 -8.33
N PHE A 29 32.05 -24.03 -8.09
CA PHE A 29 31.89 -22.58 -8.23
C PHE A 29 31.92 -21.82 -6.91
N ILE A 30 32.17 -22.50 -5.79
CA ILE A 30 32.38 -21.83 -4.52
C ILE A 30 33.67 -21.02 -4.58
N THR A 31 33.55 -19.73 -4.27
CA THR A 31 34.63 -18.76 -4.13
C THR A 31 34.54 -18.08 -2.77
N GLU A 32 35.54 -17.27 -2.41
CA GLU A 32 35.51 -16.47 -1.17
C GLU A 32 34.33 -15.47 -1.10
N ASP A 33 33.78 -15.09 -2.26
CA ASP A 33 32.62 -14.19 -2.39
C ASP A 33 31.26 -14.92 -2.45
N SER A 34 31.25 -16.25 -2.39
CA SER A 34 30.01 -17.03 -2.46
C SER A 34 29.17 -16.90 -1.19
N VAL A 35 27.84 -16.88 -1.35
CA VAL A 35 26.89 -16.87 -0.22
C VAL A 35 26.33 -18.28 -0.02
N ILE A 36 26.42 -18.79 1.21
CA ILE A 36 25.83 -20.08 1.60
C ILE A 36 24.84 -19.85 2.75
N TYR A 37 23.64 -20.41 2.63
CA TYR A 37 22.66 -20.44 3.72
C TYR A 37 21.91 -21.78 3.74
N GLN A 38 21.36 -22.14 4.90
CA GLN A 38 20.55 -23.35 5.02
C GLN A 38 19.06 -23.06 4.78
N GLY A 39 18.41 -23.91 3.99
CA GLY A 39 17.01 -23.73 3.57
C GLY A 39 16.37 -25.01 3.06
N GLU A 40 15.07 -24.94 2.81
CA GLU A 40 14.37 -25.99 2.06
C GLU A 40 14.67 -25.85 0.57
N GLU A 41 14.86 -26.98 -0.13
CA GLU A 41 15.26 -27.00 -1.55
C GLU A 41 14.40 -26.09 -2.46
N HIS A 42 13.11 -25.98 -2.13
CA HIS A 42 12.16 -25.20 -2.92
C HIS A 42 12.33 -23.66 -2.77
N TRP A 43 13.09 -23.18 -1.78
CA TRP A 43 13.40 -21.76 -1.59
C TRP A 43 14.53 -21.29 -2.50
N LYS A 44 14.28 -21.38 -3.81
CA LYS A 44 15.28 -21.01 -4.82
C LYS A 44 15.47 -19.49 -4.88
N PRO A 45 16.71 -18.99 -4.80
CA PRO A 45 17.00 -17.58 -4.97
C PRO A 45 16.75 -17.17 -6.43
N PHE A 46 16.45 -15.89 -6.64
CA PHE A 46 16.25 -15.30 -7.96
C PHE A 46 16.75 -13.86 -7.95
N LYS A 47 17.16 -13.35 -9.12
CA LYS A 47 17.40 -11.91 -9.21
C LYS A 47 16.08 -11.17 -9.17
N ILE A 48 16.09 -9.99 -8.57
CA ILE A 48 14.89 -9.16 -8.48
C ILE A 48 14.28 -8.86 -9.87
N SER A 49 15.12 -8.73 -10.91
CA SER A 49 14.70 -8.52 -12.29
C SER A 49 13.93 -9.69 -12.91
N GLU A 50 14.06 -10.88 -12.34
CA GLU A 50 13.44 -12.14 -12.81
C GLU A 50 12.10 -12.41 -12.09
N SER A 51 11.73 -11.59 -11.10
CA SER A 51 10.47 -11.74 -10.36
C SER A 51 9.50 -10.62 -10.69
N GLU A 52 8.35 -10.96 -11.28
CA GLU A 52 7.27 -9.98 -11.50
C GLU A 52 6.83 -9.31 -10.19
N LYS A 53 6.75 -10.10 -9.10
CA LYS A 53 6.34 -9.63 -7.76
C LYS A 53 7.32 -8.60 -7.19
N TYR A 54 8.63 -8.82 -7.35
CA TYR A 54 9.65 -8.02 -6.67
C TYR A 54 10.41 -7.05 -7.56
N CYS A 55 10.35 -7.15 -8.90
CA CYS A 55 11.19 -6.36 -9.82
C CYS A 55 11.09 -4.85 -9.61
N HIS A 56 9.93 -4.34 -9.19
CA HIS A 56 9.73 -2.93 -8.91
C HIS A 56 10.55 -2.42 -7.72
N PHE A 57 10.94 -3.27 -6.79
CA PHE A 57 11.81 -2.89 -5.67
C PHE A 57 13.22 -2.48 -6.11
N ALA A 58 13.64 -2.75 -7.34
CA ALA A 58 14.87 -2.15 -7.89
C ALA A 58 14.73 -0.64 -8.11
N LYS A 59 13.50 -0.14 -8.32
CA LYS A 59 13.20 1.25 -8.66
C LYS A 59 13.07 2.10 -7.38
N GLY A 60 13.91 3.12 -7.23
CA GLY A 60 13.91 4.00 -6.05
C GLY A 60 12.57 4.68 -5.77
N TRP A 61 11.86 5.11 -6.83
CA TRP A 61 10.54 5.73 -6.71
C TRP A 61 9.48 4.76 -6.16
N TYR A 62 9.58 3.46 -6.45
CA TYR A 62 8.62 2.47 -5.96
C TYR A 62 8.79 2.28 -4.45
N ARG A 63 10.03 2.14 -3.98
CA ARG A 63 10.36 2.10 -2.55
C ARG A 63 9.95 3.38 -1.83
N ALA A 64 10.12 4.53 -2.46
CA ALA A 64 9.68 5.82 -1.91
C ALA A 64 8.15 5.89 -1.75
N GLY A 65 7.39 5.32 -2.69
CA GLY A 65 5.94 5.20 -2.59
C GLY A 65 5.49 4.37 -1.40
N ILE A 66 6.06 3.18 -1.20
CA ILE A 66 5.77 2.33 -0.04
C ILE A 66 6.10 3.05 1.27
N ARG A 67 7.27 3.68 1.35
CA ARG A 67 7.67 4.47 2.54
C ARG A 67 6.72 5.64 2.81
N ALA A 68 6.19 6.28 1.77
CA ALA A 68 5.23 7.36 1.92
C ALA A 68 3.89 6.87 2.47
N GLN A 69 3.43 5.67 2.08
CA GLN A 69 2.23 5.05 2.64
C GLN A 69 2.39 4.72 4.13
N GLU A 70 3.54 4.15 4.53
CA GLU A 70 3.82 3.88 5.95
C GLU A 70 3.92 5.17 6.77
N LEU A 71 4.64 6.18 6.27
CA LEU A 71 4.73 7.49 6.91
C LEU A 71 3.35 8.16 7.05
N PHE A 72 2.54 8.12 5.98
CA PHE A 72 1.17 8.64 6.01
C PHE A 72 0.37 7.98 7.12
N LYS A 73 0.45 6.65 7.23
CA LYS A 73 -0.27 5.88 8.23
C LYS A 73 0.11 6.32 9.63
N GLU A 74 1.40 6.43 9.94
CA GLU A 74 1.90 6.90 11.23
C GLU A 74 1.39 8.31 11.57
N GLN A 75 1.54 9.26 10.65
CA GLN A 75 1.14 10.65 10.85
C GLN A 75 -0.39 10.82 10.96
N ALA A 76 -1.15 10.10 10.13
CA ALA A 76 -2.61 10.08 10.17
C ALA A 76 -3.13 9.52 11.51
N MET A 77 -2.53 8.43 12.00
CA MET A 77 -2.89 7.88 13.32
C MET A 77 -2.55 8.87 14.45
N ALA A 78 -1.40 9.54 14.38
CA ALA A 78 -1.03 10.58 15.35
C ALA A 78 -2.00 11.78 15.31
N PHE A 79 -2.55 12.10 14.14
CA PHE A 79 -3.61 13.11 13.98
C PHE A 79 -5.00 12.62 14.47
N GLY A 80 -5.14 11.33 14.81
CA GLY A 80 -6.40 10.74 15.29
C GLY A 80 -7.32 10.21 14.19
N LEU A 81 -6.79 9.98 12.99
CA LEU A 81 -7.51 9.32 11.90
C LEU A 81 -7.54 7.81 12.09
N ILE A 82 -8.63 7.20 11.65
CA ILE A 82 -8.83 5.76 11.70
C ILE A 82 -8.76 5.24 10.27
N LEU A 83 -7.63 4.63 9.92
CA LEU A 83 -7.36 4.17 8.56
C LEU A 83 -7.73 2.69 8.37
N GLU A 84 -8.23 2.38 7.18
CA GLU A 84 -8.33 1.03 6.63
C GLU A 84 -7.55 0.95 5.33
N GLU A 85 -6.59 0.03 5.23
CA GLU A 85 -5.85 -0.24 3.99
C GLU A 85 -6.77 -0.87 2.94
N LEU A 86 -6.67 -0.38 1.71
CA LEU A 86 -7.40 -0.92 0.57
C LEU A 86 -6.51 -1.85 -0.24
N ASN A 87 -6.86 -3.14 -0.25
CA ASN A 87 -6.23 -4.10 -1.14
C ASN A 87 -6.74 -3.88 -2.58
N GLN A 88 -5.83 -3.61 -3.52
CA GLN A 88 -6.13 -3.43 -4.95
C GLN A 88 -6.45 -4.75 -5.69
N ASP A 89 -6.91 -5.78 -4.98
CA ASP A 89 -6.99 -7.12 -5.55
C ASP A 89 -8.14 -7.24 -6.57
N GLN A 90 -7.81 -7.74 -7.75
CA GLN A 90 -8.66 -7.71 -8.95
C GLN A 90 -9.94 -8.54 -8.82
N LYS A 91 -10.02 -9.49 -7.87
CA LYS A 91 -11.17 -10.41 -7.73
C LYS A 91 -12.43 -9.71 -7.24
N SER A 92 -12.34 -8.87 -6.20
CA SER A 92 -13.46 -8.00 -5.77
C SER A 92 -13.73 -6.90 -6.80
N PHE A 93 -12.69 -6.50 -7.55
CA PHE A 93 -12.78 -5.55 -8.66
C PHE A 93 -13.61 -6.04 -9.86
N LYS A 94 -13.49 -7.33 -10.20
CA LYS A 94 -14.24 -7.98 -11.29
C LYS A 94 -15.77 -7.89 -11.10
N LEU A 95 -16.25 -7.85 -9.85
CA LEU A 95 -17.66 -7.68 -9.54
C LEU A 95 -18.20 -6.30 -9.94
N TYR A 96 -17.35 -5.26 -9.92
CA TYR A 96 -17.73 -3.90 -10.28
C TYR A 96 -17.68 -3.66 -11.79
N THR A 97 -16.71 -4.27 -12.49
CA THR A 97 -16.51 -4.10 -13.94
C THR A 97 -17.46 -4.93 -14.81
N SER A 98 -18.17 -5.92 -14.25
CA SER A 98 -19.13 -6.72 -15.01
C SER A 98 -20.40 -5.95 -15.38
N ASN A 99 -20.83 -5.00 -14.51
CA ASN A 99 -22.02 -4.16 -14.74
C ASN A 99 -21.69 -2.72 -15.15
N ALA A 100 -20.50 -2.20 -14.86
CA ALA A 100 -20.05 -0.89 -15.29
C ALA A 100 -19.25 -1.00 -16.60
N LYS A 101 -19.90 -0.70 -17.74
CA LYS A 101 -19.30 -0.58 -19.09
C LYS A 101 -17.82 -0.16 -19.07
N LYS A 102 -16.84 -1.06 -19.24
CA LYS A 102 -15.44 -0.77 -19.69
C LYS A 102 -14.68 0.45 -19.11
N VAL A 103 -15.12 1.09 -18.02
CA VAL A 103 -14.50 2.31 -17.50
C VAL A 103 -13.37 1.92 -16.56
N SER A 104 -12.17 2.45 -16.82
CA SER A 104 -11.02 2.23 -15.94
C SER A 104 -11.20 2.99 -14.64
N ILE A 105 -11.02 2.30 -13.52
CA ILE A 105 -11.19 2.83 -12.17
C ILE A 105 -9.93 2.51 -11.33
N LYS A 106 -9.66 3.32 -10.31
CA LYS A 106 -8.54 3.15 -9.38
C LYS A 106 -9.03 3.46 -7.97
N ARG A 107 -8.64 2.61 -7.02
CA ARG A 107 -8.81 2.86 -5.58
C ARG A 107 -7.58 3.58 -5.05
N GLY A 108 -7.77 4.42 -4.05
CA GLY A 108 -6.70 4.90 -3.20
C GLY A 108 -6.12 3.79 -2.33
N ASP A 109 -5.23 4.19 -1.44
CA ASP A 109 -4.49 3.32 -0.54
C ASP A 109 -5.24 3.12 0.79
N PHE A 110 -6.00 4.13 1.25
CA PHE A 110 -6.67 4.10 2.55
C PHE A 110 -8.10 4.62 2.50
N LEU A 111 -8.97 4.12 3.39
CA LEU A 111 -10.20 4.78 3.81
C LEU A 111 -10.01 5.43 5.18
N VAL A 112 -10.46 6.68 5.32
CA VAL A 112 -10.53 7.38 6.61
C VAL A 112 -11.90 7.11 7.24
N ARG A 113 -11.99 6.07 8.06
CA ARG A 113 -13.24 5.50 8.55
C ARG A 113 -14.06 6.44 9.44
N ASN A 114 -13.40 7.31 10.20
CA ASN A 114 -14.05 8.30 11.05
C ASN A 114 -14.43 9.61 10.33
N TYR A 115 -14.15 9.72 9.02
CA TYR A 115 -14.55 10.87 8.20
C TYR A 115 -15.28 10.39 6.94
N ALA A 116 -16.45 9.75 7.15
CA ALA A 116 -17.33 9.24 6.08
C ALA A 116 -16.62 8.37 5.01
N ASN A 117 -15.59 7.62 5.41
CA ASN A 117 -14.80 6.78 4.53
C ASN A 117 -14.07 7.54 3.40
N ILE A 118 -13.76 8.84 3.55
CA ILE A 118 -12.92 9.58 2.59
C ILE A 118 -11.73 8.71 2.18
N GLU A 119 -11.53 8.56 0.88
CA GLU A 119 -10.50 7.69 0.33
C GLU A 119 -9.24 8.52 0.05
N ILE A 120 -8.08 8.00 0.45
CA ILE A 120 -6.79 8.66 0.30
C ILE A 120 -5.90 7.81 -0.60
N ASP A 121 -5.36 8.40 -1.66
CA ASP A 121 -4.30 7.81 -2.48
C ASP A 121 -2.99 8.55 -2.17
N VAL A 122 -1.98 7.83 -1.67
CA VAL A 122 -0.71 8.42 -1.24
C VAL A 122 0.27 8.42 -2.40
N LYS A 123 1.00 9.52 -2.55
CA LYS A 123 1.99 9.72 -3.59
C LYS A 123 3.27 10.30 -3.01
N CYS A 124 4.39 9.87 -3.56
CA CYS A 124 5.70 10.44 -3.30
C CYS A 124 6.25 10.99 -4.62
N ARG A 125 6.37 12.31 -4.73
CA ARG A 125 6.69 13.01 -5.99
C ARG A 125 7.87 13.94 -5.82
N GLY A 126 8.75 13.99 -6.82
CA GLY A 126 9.81 15.00 -6.85
C GLY A 126 9.20 16.37 -7.13
N PHE A 127 9.52 17.35 -6.30
CA PHE A 127 9.06 18.72 -6.48
C PHE A 127 10.09 19.49 -7.29
N ARG A 128 9.62 20.32 -8.22
CA ARG A 128 10.48 21.09 -9.14
C ARG A 128 9.96 22.51 -9.28
N LYS A 129 10.88 23.45 -9.52
CA LYS A 129 10.50 24.83 -9.83
C LYS A 129 10.07 24.94 -11.30
N TYR A 130 8.92 25.58 -11.51
CA TYR A 130 8.42 25.96 -12.82
C TYR A 130 7.87 27.38 -12.73
N ASN A 131 8.37 28.30 -13.56
CA ASN A 131 8.02 29.73 -13.53
C ASN A 131 8.05 30.35 -12.11
N GLY A 132 9.01 29.95 -11.28
CA GLY A 132 9.18 30.42 -9.90
C GLY A 132 8.34 29.68 -8.84
N GLU A 133 7.31 28.96 -9.26
CA GLU A 133 6.44 28.18 -8.38
C GLU A 133 6.96 26.75 -8.19
N THR A 134 6.75 26.17 -7.01
CA THR A 134 7.09 24.76 -6.76
C THR A 134 5.93 23.89 -7.19
N CYS A 135 6.17 22.94 -8.10
CA CYS A 135 5.15 22.07 -8.67
C CYS A 135 5.57 20.59 -8.63
N PHE A 136 4.58 19.71 -8.84
CA PHE A 136 4.79 18.29 -9.11
C PHE A 136 3.82 17.80 -10.18
N ASP A 137 4.16 16.67 -10.81
CA ASP A 137 3.32 16.08 -11.85
C ASP A 137 2.34 15.05 -11.27
N PHE A 138 1.11 15.09 -11.78
CA PHE A 138 0.10 14.06 -11.51
C PHE A 138 -0.56 13.61 -12.81
N LYS A 139 -0.65 12.30 -13.02
CA LYS A 139 -1.08 11.73 -14.30
C LYS A 139 -2.56 12.01 -14.56
N CYS A 140 -2.90 12.50 -15.74
CA CYS A 140 -4.29 12.78 -16.13
C CYS A 140 -5.15 11.50 -16.06
N GLU A 141 -4.60 10.39 -16.55
CA GLU A 141 -5.26 9.08 -16.52
C GLU A 141 -5.58 8.60 -15.08
N ASP A 142 -4.70 8.86 -14.10
CA ASP A 142 -4.98 8.53 -12.70
C ASP A 142 -6.11 9.40 -12.15
N THR A 143 -6.21 10.65 -12.59
CA THR A 143 -7.31 11.56 -12.23
C THR A 143 -8.64 11.03 -12.75
N ASP A 144 -8.70 10.58 -14.01
CA ASP A 144 -9.88 9.96 -14.60
C ASP A 144 -10.32 8.72 -13.82
N LYS A 145 -9.38 7.82 -13.55
CA LYS A 145 -9.66 6.57 -12.83
C LYS A 145 -10.20 6.80 -11.43
N HIS A 146 -9.63 7.75 -10.69
CA HIS A 146 -10.12 8.13 -9.37
C HIS A 146 -11.48 8.83 -9.46
N PHE A 147 -11.68 9.71 -10.44
CA PHE A 147 -12.97 10.40 -10.61
C PHE A 147 -14.10 9.40 -10.91
N ASN A 148 -13.83 8.39 -11.73
CA ASN A 148 -14.75 7.30 -12.00
C ASN A 148 -15.07 6.49 -10.74
N MET A 149 -14.05 6.20 -9.90
CA MET A 149 -14.24 5.54 -8.61
C MET A 149 -15.10 6.38 -7.67
N GLN A 150 -14.79 7.66 -7.50
CA GLN A 150 -15.56 8.60 -6.69
C GLN A 150 -17.02 8.70 -7.15
N THR A 151 -17.26 8.69 -8.47
CA THR A 151 -18.60 8.70 -9.05
C THR A 151 -19.38 7.43 -8.68
N PHE A 152 -18.69 6.29 -8.57
CA PHE A 152 -19.27 5.01 -8.19
C PHE A 152 -19.53 4.91 -6.68
N THR A 153 -18.54 5.20 -5.85
CA THR A 153 -18.62 5.09 -4.38
C THR A 153 -19.34 6.25 -3.72
N LYS A 154 -19.56 7.35 -4.44
CA LYS A 154 -20.07 8.63 -3.91
C LYS A 154 -19.23 9.18 -2.76
N THR A 155 -17.97 8.77 -2.68
CA THR A 155 -17.06 9.08 -1.58
C THR A 155 -15.90 9.93 -2.09
N PRO A 156 -15.58 11.08 -1.47
CA PRO A 156 -14.47 11.92 -1.91
C PRO A 156 -13.14 11.17 -1.95
N ILE A 157 -12.36 11.40 -3.00
CA ILE A 157 -10.99 10.91 -3.10
C ILE A 157 -10.02 12.09 -3.00
N LEU A 158 -9.14 12.03 -2.01
CA LEU A 158 -8.05 12.98 -1.81
C LEU A 158 -6.71 12.33 -2.17
N ILE A 159 -5.82 13.12 -2.74
CA ILE A 159 -4.45 12.70 -3.03
C ILE A 159 -3.55 13.31 -1.95
N ALA A 160 -2.89 12.47 -1.17
CA ALA A 160 -1.86 12.89 -0.21
C ALA A 160 -0.49 12.82 -0.90
N VAL A 161 0.26 13.91 -0.92
CA VAL A 161 1.53 14.03 -1.63
C VAL A 161 2.65 14.42 -0.67
N TYR A 162 3.64 13.55 -0.58
CA TYR A 162 4.93 13.84 0.04
C TYR A 162 5.96 14.20 -1.03
N GLU A 163 6.86 15.12 -0.70
CA GLU A 163 8.04 15.38 -1.52
C GLU A 163 8.98 14.18 -1.48
N ASN A 164 9.46 13.73 -2.64
CA ASN A 164 10.49 12.71 -2.76
C ASN A 164 11.87 13.35 -2.71
N VAL A 165 12.61 13.08 -1.64
CA VAL A 165 14.01 13.48 -1.46
C VAL A 165 14.86 12.22 -1.41
N ASN A 166 15.69 12.00 -2.44
CA ASN A 166 16.60 10.85 -2.52
C ASN A 166 15.92 9.48 -2.31
N SER A 167 14.79 9.24 -2.99
CA SER A 167 14.00 8.00 -2.89
C SER A 167 13.42 7.74 -1.49
N LYS A 168 13.12 8.81 -0.76
CA LYS A 168 12.42 8.79 0.53
C LYS A 168 11.41 9.94 0.58
N PRO A 169 10.24 9.77 1.22
CA PRO A 169 9.36 10.88 1.50
C PRO A 169 10.04 11.84 2.49
N ARG A 170 9.90 13.15 2.29
CA ARG A 170 10.17 14.14 3.33
C ARG A 170 9.07 14.05 4.38
N ASP A 171 9.44 13.90 5.64
CA ASP A 171 8.53 13.65 6.76
C ASP A 171 7.91 14.92 7.37
N THR A 172 8.43 16.10 7.03
CA THR A 172 7.95 17.36 7.62
C THR A 172 6.55 17.75 7.14
N ASP A 173 6.27 17.53 5.85
CA ASP A 173 5.11 18.11 5.17
C ASP A 173 4.38 17.08 4.31
N VAL A 174 3.06 17.07 4.43
CA VAL A 174 2.13 16.40 3.50
C VAL A 174 1.20 17.43 2.89
N TYR A 175 0.96 17.31 1.59
CA TYR A 175 0.10 18.20 0.81
C TYR A 175 -1.09 17.41 0.27
N PHE A 176 -2.27 18.01 0.28
CA PHE A 176 -3.49 17.38 -0.19
C PHE A 176 -4.17 18.18 -1.29
N PHE A 177 -4.82 17.49 -2.21
CA PHE A 177 -5.81 18.06 -3.11
C PHE A 177 -6.92 17.04 -3.37
N SER A 178 -8.12 17.50 -3.72
CA SER A 178 -9.22 16.61 -4.08
C SER A 178 -9.25 16.33 -5.57
N ILE A 179 -9.70 15.13 -5.95
CA ILE A 179 -9.88 14.77 -7.36
C ILE A 179 -10.98 15.62 -8.02
N ASN A 180 -12.00 16.03 -7.27
CA ASN A 180 -13.02 16.96 -7.76
C ASN A 180 -12.43 18.34 -8.10
N ASP A 181 -11.63 18.91 -7.19
CA ASP A 181 -11.03 20.22 -7.42
C ASP A 181 -10.09 20.17 -8.62
N LEU A 182 -9.28 19.10 -8.74
CA LEU A 182 -8.39 18.93 -9.89
C LEU A 182 -9.18 18.82 -11.20
N LYS A 183 -10.29 18.07 -11.22
CA LYS A 183 -11.15 17.93 -12.41
C LYS A 183 -11.84 19.22 -12.83
N ASN A 184 -12.18 20.08 -11.88
CA ASN A 184 -12.81 21.38 -12.14
C ASN A 184 -11.79 22.51 -12.34
N SER A 185 -10.49 22.20 -12.24
CA SER A 185 -9.42 23.19 -12.39
C SER A 185 -9.13 23.51 -13.86
N GLN A 186 -8.47 24.66 -14.08
CA GLN A 186 -7.89 25.04 -15.37
C GLN A 186 -6.36 24.87 -15.38
N LEU A 187 -5.84 23.93 -14.59
CA LEU A 187 -4.40 23.69 -14.53
C LEU A 187 -3.84 23.20 -15.87
N GLU A 188 -2.64 23.66 -16.20
CA GLU A 188 -1.92 23.26 -17.40
C GLU A 188 -1.61 21.75 -17.37
N THR A 189 -1.83 21.09 -18.50
CA THR A 189 -1.33 19.73 -18.74
C THR A 189 -0.16 19.75 -19.70
N HIS A 190 0.71 18.75 -19.58
CA HIS A 190 1.82 18.56 -20.50
C HIS A 190 2.14 17.07 -20.63
N HIS A 191 2.77 16.73 -21.76
CA HIS A 191 3.18 15.37 -22.05
C HIS A 191 4.58 15.07 -21.52
N ARG A 192 4.72 13.95 -20.82
CA ARG A 192 6.02 13.35 -20.45
C ARG A 192 6.23 12.03 -21.16
N SER A 193 7.38 11.86 -21.80
CA SER A 193 7.69 10.64 -22.56
C SER A 193 7.68 9.35 -21.72
N ASP A 194 8.02 9.44 -20.44
CA ASP A 194 8.11 8.29 -19.53
C ASP A 194 6.81 8.00 -18.75
N VAL A 195 5.84 8.93 -18.76
CA VAL A 195 4.62 8.84 -17.93
C VAL A 195 3.33 9.03 -18.73
N GLY A 196 3.34 9.90 -19.74
CA GLY A 196 2.17 10.35 -20.51
C GLY A 196 1.72 11.76 -20.13
N GLU A 197 0.46 12.08 -20.45
CA GLU A 197 -0.19 13.35 -20.09
C GLU A 197 -0.30 13.53 -18.56
N CYS A 198 0.18 14.67 -18.07
CA CYS A 198 0.20 15.02 -16.66
C CYS A 198 -0.28 16.45 -16.41
N TYR A 199 -1.05 16.65 -15.36
CA TYR A 199 -1.24 17.95 -14.74
C TYR A 199 0.07 18.40 -14.11
N ARG A 200 0.43 19.67 -14.31
CA ARG A 200 1.43 20.35 -13.48
C ARG A 200 0.70 20.96 -12.29
N ILE A 201 0.82 20.32 -11.13
CA ILE A 201 0.13 20.77 -9.91
C ILE A 201 1.07 21.69 -9.12
N PRO A 202 0.77 22.99 -9.01
CA PRO A 202 1.51 23.88 -8.13
C PRO A 202 1.17 23.60 -6.65
N LEU A 203 2.12 23.80 -5.75
CA LEU A 203 1.85 23.65 -4.31
C LEU A 203 0.77 24.62 -3.80
N SER A 204 0.58 25.77 -4.45
CA SER A 204 -0.51 26.71 -4.15
C SER A 204 -1.91 26.15 -4.42
N PHE A 205 -2.03 25.12 -5.28
CA PHE A 205 -3.28 24.39 -5.51
C PHE A 205 -3.59 23.38 -4.40
N THR A 206 -2.60 23.05 -3.57
CA THR A 206 -2.73 22.04 -2.52
C THR A 206 -2.90 22.68 -1.15
N THR A 207 -3.50 21.94 -0.23
CA THR A 207 -3.59 22.30 1.19
C THR A 207 -2.57 21.51 1.99
N LYS A 208 -1.76 22.17 2.79
CA LYS A 208 -0.77 21.53 3.65
C LYS A 208 -1.42 20.98 4.93
N GLY A 209 -1.11 19.73 5.26
CA GLY A 209 -1.50 19.08 6.52
C GLY A 209 -2.89 18.43 6.50
N PHE A 210 -3.15 17.63 7.54
CA PHE A 210 -4.33 16.75 7.63
C PHE A 210 -5.68 17.49 7.80
N GLY A 211 -5.67 18.78 8.17
CA GLY A 211 -6.90 19.57 8.32
C GLY A 211 -7.78 19.61 7.06
N PHE A 212 -7.18 19.42 5.87
CA PHE A 212 -7.94 19.35 4.62
C PHE A 212 -8.93 18.17 4.57
N ILE A 213 -8.66 17.08 5.30
CA ILE A 213 -9.60 15.94 5.40
C ILE A 213 -10.86 16.36 6.14
N GLU A 214 -10.73 17.15 7.21
CA GLU A 214 -11.84 17.67 8.00
C GLU A 214 -12.67 18.67 7.19
N GLU A 215 -12.00 19.58 6.48
CA GLU A 215 -12.65 20.51 5.55
C GLU A 215 -13.44 19.78 4.45
N THR A 216 -12.83 18.74 3.86
CA THR A 216 -13.48 17.91 2.84
C THR A 216 -14.69 17.19 3.40
N PHE A 217 -14.55 16.61 4.60
CA PHE A 217 -15.65 15.93 5.28
C PHE A 217 -16.82 16.87 5.56
N ALA A 218 -16.54 18.07 6.07
CA ALA A 218 -17.57 19.07 6.34
C ALA A 218 -18.30 19.52 5.07
N LYS A 219 -17.56 19.74 3.97
CA LYS A 219 -18.16 20.04 2.66
C LYS A 219 -18.99 18.87 2.12
N HIS A 220 -18.56 17.63 2.36
CA HIS A 220 -19.21 16.44 1.82
C HIS A 220 -20.48 16.04 2.59
N THR A 221 -20.47 16.17 3.92
CA THR A 221 -21.55 15.67 4.78
C THR A 221 -22.43 16.76 5.38
N GLY A 222 -21.98 18.01 5.39
CA GLY A 222 -22.61 19.12 6.12
C GLY A 222 -22.35 19.08 7.64
N VAL A 223 -21.58 18.11 8.14
CA VAL A 223 -21.27 17.92 9.56
C VAL A 223 -19.81 18.30 9.83
N LYS A 224 -19.54 19.01 10.92
CA LYS A 224 -18.18 19.49 11.25
C LYS A 224 -17.33 18.50 12.04
N GLU A 225 -17.94 17.52 12.70
CA GLU A 225 -17.25 16.59 13.60
C GLU A 225 -17.18 15.17 13.03
N LYS A 226 -16.07 14.48 13.30
CA LYS A 226 -15.84 13.08 12.95
C LYS A 226 -16.95 12.17 13.47
N SER A 227 -17.22 11.09 12.75
CA SER A 227 -18.34 10.19 13.08
C SER A 227 -18.12 9.38 14.37
N TYR A 228 -16.87 9.11 14.74
CA TYR A 228 -16.49 8.46 15.99
C TYR A 228 -14.98 8.60 16.25
N THR A 229 -14.55 8.22 17.46
CA THR A 229 -13.16 8.20 17.90
C THR A 229 -12.61 6.78 18.03
N LEU A 230 -11.28 6.67 18.06
CA LEU A 230 -10.61 5.38 18.27
C LEU A 230 -10.92 4.83 19.67
N ALA A 231 -11.02 5.71 20.68
CA ALA A 231 -11.39 5.34 22.04
C ALA A 231 -12.77 4.66 22.09
N GLU A 232 -13.77 5.23 21.42
CA GLU A 232 -15.12 4.65 21.35
C GLU A 232 -15.11 3.26 20.69
N LYS A 233 -14.32 3.05 19.63
CA LYS A 233 -14.19 1.72 19.02
C LYS A 233 -13.48 0.71 19.93
N ARG A 234 -12.49 1.16 20.70
CA ARG A 234 -11.72 0.30 21.61
C ARG A 234 -12.49 -0.14 22.86
N ILE A 235 -13.65 0.47 23.15
CA ILE A 235 -14.56 -0.02 24.20
C ILE A 235 -15.02 -1.46 23.89
N ASN A 236 -15.39 -1.73 22.63
CA ASN A 236 -15.89 -3.04 22.22
C ASN A 236 -14.79 -3.95 21.62
N HIS A 237 -13.73 -3.34 21.06
CA HIS A 237 -12.64 -4.06 20.40
C HIS A 237 -11.31 -3.46 20.84
N PRO A 238 -10.74 -3.88 21.98
CA PRO A 238 -9.56 -3.27 22.58
C PRO A 238 -8.36 -3.14 21.63
N ASN A 239 -8.22 -4.11 20.71
CA ASN A 239 -7.13 -4.18 19.75
C ASN A 239 -7.50 -3.63 18.36
N ALA A 240 -8.60 -2.88 18.25
CA ALA A 240 -9.01 -2.23 17.02
C ALA A 240 -7.89 -1.33 16.47
N TYR A 241 -7.59 -1.52 15.18
CA TYR A 241 -6.57 -0.79 14.41
C TYR A 241 -5.13 -0.93 14.94
N LEU A 242 -4.86 -1.79 15.93
CA LEU A 242 -3.49 -2.14 16.30
C LEU A 242 -2.85 -2.98 15.20
N LYS A 243 -1.55 -2.75 14.96
CA LYS A 243 -0.74 -3.52 14.03
C LYS A 243 -0.78 -4.99 14.44
N TRP A 244 -0.97 -5.88 13.46
CA TRP A 244 -0.79 -7.32 13.64
C TRP A 244 0.71 -7.60 13.77
N THR A 245 1.10 -8.30 14.83
CA THR A 245 2.46 -8.79 15.01
C THR A 245 2.64 -10.14 14.31
N GLU A 246 3.88 -10.58 14.13
CA GLU A 246 4.15 -11.94 13.64
C GLU A 246 3.54 -12.99 14.58
N GLN A 247 3.58 -12.75 15.89
CA GLN A 247 2.94 -13.63 16.87
C GLN A 247 1.41 -13.63 16.74
N ASP A 248 0.79 -12.48 16.41
CA ASP A 248 -0.66 -12.44 16.14
C ASP A 248 -1.00 -13.29 14.91
N ASP A 249 -0.18 -13.21 13.85
CA ASP A 249 -0.38 -13.93 12.59
C ASP A 249 -0.19 -15.45 12.78
N GLU A 250 0.89 -15.87 13.47
CA GLU A 250 1.11 -17.28 13.87
C GLU A 250 -0.05 -17.81 14.71
N LYS A 251 -0.51 -17.02 15.70
CA LYS A 251 -1.61 -17.43 16.57
C LYS A 251 -2.92 -17.53 15.80
N LEU A 252 -3.16 -16.63 14.85
CA LEU A 252 -4.35 -16.65 14.01
C LEU A 252 -4.36 -17.87 13.11
N GLU A 253 -3.23 -18.24 12.52
CA GLU A 253 -3.07 -19.44 11.70
C GLU A 253 -3.37 -20.72 12.51
N ILE A 254 -2.80 -20.84 13.71
CA ILE A 254 -3.09 -21.97 14.62
C ILE A 254 -4.59 -22.06 14.94
N LEU A 255 -5.20 -20.96 15.40
CA LEU A 255 -6.62 -20.96 15.80
C LEU A 255 -7.55 -21.18 14.60
N TYR A 256 -7.16 -20.75 13.40
CA TYR A 256 -7.87 -21.04 12.16
C TYR A 256 -7.87 -22.53 11.87
N CYS A 257 -6.70 -23.19 11.93
CA CYS A 257 -6.57 -24.64 11.73
C CYS A 257 -7.30 -25.46 12.81
N GLU A 258 -7.46 -24.92 14.02
CA GLU A 258 -8.31 -25.51 15.09
C GLU A 258 -9.82 -25.39 14.80
N GLY A 259 -10.23 -24.74 13.70
CA GLY A 259 -11.62 -24.59 13.30
C GLY A 259 -12.38 -23.51 14.07
N LYS A 260 -11.69 -22.56 14.71
CA LYS A 260 -12.34 -21.45 15.42
C LYS A 260 -13.18 -20.60 14.48
N THR A 261 -14.38 -20.26 14.91
CA THR A 261 -15.26 -19.38 14.15
C THR A 261 -14.74 -17.94 14.14
N ILE A 262 -15.11 -17.16 13.11
CA ILE A 262 -14.76 -15.73 13.02
C ILE A 262 -15.16 -14.95 14.29
N ARG A 263 -16.26 -15.35 14.96
CA ARG A 263 -16.71 -14.71 16.20
C ARG A 263 -15.76 -15.02 17.36
N GLU A 264 -15.35 -16.28 17.52
CA GLU A 264 -14.38 -16.65 18.56
C GLU A 264 -13.02 -16.00 18.34
N LEU A 265 -12.56 -15.93 17.08
CA LEU A 265 -11.33 -15.23 16.72
C LEU A 265 -11.45 -13.73 17.03
N SER A 266 -12.57 -13.11 16.70
CA SER A 266 -12.87 -11.70 16.99
C SER A 266 -12.79 -11.39 18.49
N GLU A 267 -13.40 -12.25 19.31
CA GLU A 267 -13.35 -12.16 20.77
C GLU A 267 -11.92 -12.39 21.30
N HIS A 268 -11.21 -13.41 20.80
CA HIS A 268 -9.85 -13.74 21.22
C HIS A 268 -8.85 -12.62 20.93
N PHE A 269 -8.87 -12.07 19.71
CA PHE A 269 -7.96 -11.02 19.30
C PHE A 269 -8.43 -9.64 19.72
N GLY A 270 -9.63 -9.48 20.30
CA GLY A 270 -10.20 -8.18 20.64
C GLY A 270 -10.35 -7.26 19.43
N ARG A 271 -10.63 -7.83 18.25
CA ARG A 271 -10.73 -7.14 16.96
C ARG A 271 -12.06 -7.47 16.31
N ASN A 272 -12.60 -6.58 15.48
CA ASN A 272 -13.89 -6.86 14.83
C ASN A 272 -13.80 -7.99 13.78
N ASN A 273 -14.95 -8.59 13.45
CA ASN A 273 -15.04 -9.72 12.50
C ASN A 273 -14.45 -9.40 11.11
N GLY A 274 -14.55 -8.15 10.66
CA GLY A 274 -13.99 -7.72 9.38
C GLY A 274 -12.46 -7.76 9.37
N ALA A 275 -11.82 -7.30 10.45
CA ALA A 275 -10.38 -7.36 10.62
C ALA A 275 -9.85 -8.80 10.65
N ILE A 276 -10.58 -9.72 11.29
CA ILE A 276 -10.24 -11.15 11.28
C ILE A 276 -10.28 -11.71 9.86
N ARG A 277 -11.40 -11.51 9.13
CA ARG A 277 -11.54 -12.00 7.75
C ARG A 277 -10.45 -11.47 6.82
N SER A 278 -10.21 -10.16 6.88
CA SER A 278 -9.18 -9.52 6.07
C SER A 278 -7.79 -10.08 6.37
N ARG A 279 -7.49 -10.41 7.63
CA ARG A 279 -6.20 -10.99 7.99
C ARG A 279 -6.05 -12.44 7.52
N ILE A 280 -7.09 -13.25 7.64
CA ILE A 280 -7.14 -14.61 7.09
C ILE A 280 -6.86 -14.59 5.59
N ASP A 281 -7.51 -13.69 4.85
CA ASP A 281 -7.28 -13.54 3.41
C ASP A 281 -5.84 -13.09 3.11
N LYS A 282 -5.28 -12.17 3.90
CA LYS A 282 -3.90 -11.66 3.72
C LYS A 282 -2.83 -12.73 3.97
N LEU A 283 -3.10 -13.66 4.88
CA LEU A 283 -2.23 -14.80 5.19
C LEU A 283 -2.48 -16.01 4.28
N GLU A 284 -3.44 -15.89 3.35
CA GLU A 284 -3.83 -16.92 2.38
C GLU A 284 -4.20 -18.24 3.07
N LEU A 285 -4.77 -18.19 4.28
CA LEU A 285 -5.01 -19.38 5.10
C LEU A 285 -6.03 -20.34 4.47
N LYS A 286 -7.02 -19.79 3.74
CA LYS A 286 -8.01 -20.61 3.02
C LYS A 286 -7.34 -21.41 1.92
N GLU A 287 -6.47 -20.76 1.15
CA GLU A 287 -5.71 -21.39 0.07
C GLU A 287 -4.72 -22.43 0.60
N LYS A 288 -4.14 -22.20 1.78
CA LYS A 288 -3.21 -23.13 2.44
C LYS A 288 -3.91 -24.37 3.02
N TYR A 289 -5.11 -24.23 3.58
CA TYR A 289 -5.68 -25.26 4.47
C TYR A 289 -7.09 -25.75 4.11
N ASP A 290 -7.88 -24.99 3.35
CA ASP A 290 -9.26 -25.37 2.97
C ASP A 290 -9.32 -26.04 1.58
N GLY A 291 -8.15 -26.36 1.00
CA GLY A 291 -7.98 -26.98 -0.32
C GLY A 291 -8.01 -28.50 -0.33
#